data_AF-A0A7C3YYQ6-F1
#
_entry.id   AF-A0A7C3YYQ6-F1
#
_cell.length_a   1.000
_cell.length_b   1.000
_cell.length_c   1.000
_cell.angle_alpha   90.00
_cell.angle_beta   90.00
_cell.angle_gamma   90.00
#
_symmetry.space_group_name_H-M   'P 1'
#
loop_
_entity.id
_entity.type
_entity.pdbx_description
1 polymer ?
#
loop_
_entity_poly.entity_id
_entity_poly.type
_entity_poly.pdbx_seq_one_letter_code
_entity_poly.pdbx_strand_id
1 'polypeptide(L)'
;GKTTFLEGLIAELVRRGIKVGVIKHTHHSFMVDQEGKDSFRLKKAGAKTVVLSSPYRLAAIKELEEEVPLSEIVDRFMKDTDIVITEGYKKERTLKIEVIDEKKAKGPVVAKAEDLICVVSHGPVEADVPVYRVSQVREVADLIVGLMRGAAS
;
A
#
# COMPACT_ATOMS: atom_id res chain seq x y z
N GLY A 1 8.37 4.74 -10.92
CA GLY A 1 9.12 3.61 -10.35
C GLY A 1 8.21 2.79 -9.50
N LYS A 2 8.23 2.98 -8.16
CA LYS A 2 7.39 2.21 -7.23
C LYS A 2 5.89 2.48 -7.35
N THR A 3 5.48 3.76 -7.32
CA THR A 3 4.07 4.13 -7.40
C THR A 3 3.43 3.67 -8.72
N THR A 4 4.14 3.83 -9.84
CA THR A 4 3.71 3.31 -11.15
C THR A 4 3.55 1.80 -11.18
N PHE A 5 4.51 1.06 -10.58
CA PHE A 5 4.40 -0.40 -10.48
C PHE A 5 3.21 -0.81 -9.60
N LEU A 6 3.04 -0.13 -8.47
CA LEU A 6 1.94 -0.37 -7.54
C LEU A 6 0.57 -0.12 -8.19
N GLU A 7 0.41 0.98 -8.93
CA GLU A 7 -0.79 1.28 -9.71
C GLU A 7 -1.11 0.16 -10.72
N GLY A 8 -0.10 -0.29 -11.47
CA GLY A 8 -0.26 -1.40 -12.41
C GLY A 8 -0.65 -2.71 -11.72
N LEU A 9 -0.02 -3.02 -10.58
CA LEU A 9 -0.31 -4.22 -9.79
C LEU A 9 -1.73 -4.20 -9.24
N ILE A 10 -2.17 -3.08 -8.68
CA ILE A 10 -3.54 -2.92 -8.20
C ILE A 10 -4.52 -3.11 -9.35
N ALA A 11 -4.29 -2.47 -10.50
CA ALA A 11 -5.15 -2.61 -11.66
C ALA A 11 -5.25 -4.07 -12.15
N GLU A 12 -4.13 -4.80 -12.17
CA GLU A 12 -4.09 -6.21 -12.56
C GLU A 12 -4.83 -7.12 -11.56
N LEU A 13 -4.70 -6.89 -10.24
CA LEU A 13 -5.43 -7.64 -9.22
C LEU A 13 -6.94 -7.37 -9.29
N VAL A 14 -7.34 -6.11 -9.45
CA VAL A 14 -8.75 -5.73 -9.62
C VAL A 14 -9.35 -6.34 -10.89
N ARG A 15 -8.59 -6.38 -12.00
CA ARG A 15 -9.00 -7.04 -13.25
C ARG A 15 -9.27 -8.54 -13.05
N ARG A 16 -8.63 -9.16 -12.05
CA ARG A 16 -8.84 -10.57 -11.67
C ARG A 16 -10.01 -10.77 -10.69
N GLY A 17 -10.74 -9.70 -10.35
CA GLY A 17 -11.90 -9.75 -9.45
C GLY A 17 -11.55 -9.67 -7.95
N ILE A 18 -10.31 -9.31 -7.61
CA ILE A 18 -9.84 -9.20 -6.22
C ILE A 18 -10.18 -7.80 -5.70
N LYS A 19 -10.80 -7.73 -4.52
CA LYS A 19 -11.06 -6.47 -3.82
C LYS A 19 -9.80 -6.03 -3.09
N VAL A 20 -9.15 -4.99 -3.59
CA VAL A 20 -7.86 -4.51 -3.06
C VAL A 20 -8.07 -3.28 -2.18
N GLY A 21 -7.67 -3.38 -0.91
CA GLY A 21 -7.49 -2.24 -0.01
C GLY A 21 -6.06 -1.70 -0.13
N VAL A 22 -5.90 -0.38 0.03
CA VAL A 22 -4.57 0.25 -0.01
C VAL A 22 -4.40 1.18 1.19
N ILE A 23 -3.28 1.03 1.89
CA ILE A 23 -2.88 1.93 2.97
C ILE A 23 -1.53 2.54 2.60
N LYS A 24 -1.45 3.87 2.56
CA LYS A 24 -0.20 4.58 2.34
C LYS A 24 0.27 5.21 3.65
N HIS A 25 1.49 4.89 4.06
CA HIS A 25 2.09 5.45 5.26
C HIS A 25 3.08 6.56 4.92
N THR A 26 3.00 7.67 5.65
CA THR A 26 3.92 8.81 5.53
C THR A 26 4.26 9.34 6.92
N HIS A 27 5.52 9.70 7.13
CA HIS A 27 5.98 10.37 8.36
C HIS A 27 5.75 11.89 8.32
N HIS A 28 5.28 12.42 7.19
CA HIS A 28 4.93 13.83 7.04
C HIS A 28 3.43 14.03 7.15
N SER A 29 3.03 15.13 7.78
CA SER A 29 1.65 15.61 7.72
C SER A 29 1.22 15.80 6.27
N PHE A 30 -0.04 15.47 5.98
CA PHE A 30 -0.64 15.60 4.67
C PHE A 30 -2.02 16.23 4.78
N MET A 31 -2.41 16.97 3.75
CA MET A 31 -3.75 17.53 3.62
C MET A 31 -4.53 16.68 2.61
N VAL A 32 -5.66 16.15 3.03
CA VAL A 32 -6.57 15.38 2.16
C VAL A 32 -7.66 16.28 1.60
N ASP A 33 -8.08 17.28 2.37
CA ASP A 33 -9.07 18.26 1.97
C ASP A 33 -8.43 19.48 1.29
N GLN A 34 -9.17 20.04 0.34
CA GLN A 34 -8.76 21.28 -0.32
C GLN A 34 -9.16 22.47 0.55
N GLU A 35 -8.23 23.41 0.70
CA GLU A 35 -8.49 24.70 1.31
C GLU A 35 -9.67 25.38 0.59
N GLY A 36 -10.64 25.86 1.37
CA GLY A 36 -11.88 26.48 0.86
C GLY A 36 -13.12 25.57 0.81
N LYS A 37 -13.00 24.25 1.04
CA LYS A 37 -14.18 23.37 1.20
C LYS A 37 -14.72 23.41 2.63
N ASP A 38 -16.02 23.12 2.80
CA ASP A 38 -16.66 23.13 4.12
C ASP A 38 -16.02 22.13 5.09
N SER A 39 -15.57 20.97 4.61
CA SER A 39 -14.84 20.00 5.44
C SER A 39 -13.57 20.60 6.07
N PHE A 40 -12.84 21.43 5.31
CA PHE A 40 -11.64 22.12 5.79
C PHE A 40 -11.98 23.17 6.84
N ARG A 41 -13.07 23.91 6.65
CA ARG A 41 -13.55 24.89 7.62
C ARG A 41 -13.97 24.23 8.93
N LEU A 42 -14.65 23.07 8.87
CA LEU A 42 -15.04 22.29 10.05
C LEU A 42 -13.82 21.76 10.81
N LYS A 43 -12.82 21.23 10.10
CA LYS A 43 -11.53 20.84 10.70
C LYS A 43 -10.86 22.03 11.38
N LYS A 44 -10.71 23.16 10.68
CA LYS A 44 -10.07 24.38 11.22
C LYS A 44 -10.82 24.94 12.43
N ALA A 45 -12.13 24.72 12.52
CA ALA A 45 -12.94 25.07 13.68
C ALA A 45 -12.69 24.18 14.92
N GLY A 46 -11.90 23.11 14.80
CA GLY A 46 -11.50 22.24 15.90
C GLY A 46 -12.15 20.86 15.90
N ALA A 47 -12.85 20.46 14.83
CA ALA A 47 -13.40 19.11 14.74
C ALA A 47 -12.27 18.07 14.71
N LYS A 48 -12.19 17.21 15.74
CA LYS A 48 -11.23 16.08 15.79
C LYS A 48 -11.50 15.02 14.71
N THR A 49 -12.73 14.94 14.23
CA THR A 49 -13.11 14.04 13.13
C THR A 49 -14.14 14.72 12.23
N VAL A 50 -13.90 14.66 10.92
CA VAL A 50 -14.81 15.14 9.88
C VAL A 50 -15.09 13.98 8.94
N VAL A 51 -16.38 13.69 8.70
CA VAL A 51 -16.82 12.62 7.80
C VAL A 51 -17.65 13.22 6.68
N LEU A 52 -17.21 13.04 5.43
CA LEU A 52 -17.99 13.32 4.24
C LEU A 52 -18.69 12.03 3.81
N SER A 53 -20.02 12.06 3.71
CA SER A 53 -20.84 10.91 3.38
C SER A 53 -21.77 11.22 2.22
N SER A 54 -21.87 10.29 1.28
CA SER A 54 -22.78 10.32 0.15
C SER A 54 -23.15 8.88 -0.25
N PRO A 55 -24.18 8.66 -1.08
CA PRO A 55 -24.51 7.33 -1.60
C PRO A 55 -23.38 6.64 -2.38
N TYR A 56 -22.36 7.38 -2.81
CA TYR A 56 -21.30 6.87 -3.69
C TYR A 56 -19.91 6.81 -3.04
N ARG A 57 -19.72 7.53 -1.93
CA ARG A 57 -18.40 7.68 -1.29
C ARG A 57 -18.51 8.13 0.15
N LEU A 58 -17.64 7.56 0.98
CA LEU A 58 -17.33 7.99 2.32
C LEU A 58 -15.87 8.47 2.36
N ALA A 59 -15.60 9.58 3.03
CA ALA A 59 -14.25 10.01 3.36
C ALA A 59 -14.21 10.47 4.81
N ALA A 60 -13.25 9.97 5.59
CA ALA A 60 -13.06 10.34 6.98
C ALA A 60 -11.69 10.96 7.17
N ILE A 61 -11.64 12.12 7.83
CA ILE A 61 -10.43 12.82 8.22
C ILE A 61 -10.44 12.86 9.75
N LYS A 62 -9.36 12.37 10.37
CA LYS A 62 -9.22 12.32 11.82
C LYS A 62 -7.87 12.91 12.22
N GLU A 63 -7.90 13.91 13.10
CA GLU A 63 -6.70 14.42 13.74
C GLU A 63 -6.26 13.43 14.82
N LEU A 64 -4.98 13.05 14.76
CA LEU A 64 -4.38 12.05 15.63
C LEU A 64 -3.33 12.71 16.51
N GLU A 65 -3.32 12.31 17.79
CA GLU A 65 -2.24 12.68 18.72
C GLU A 65 -1.08 11.68 18.63
N GLU A 66 -1.38 10.43 18.27
CA GLU A 66 -0.43 9.32 18.14
C GLU A 66 -0.76 8.47 16.89
N GLU A 67 0.25 7.75 16.40
CA GLU A 67 0.11 6.86 15.24
C GLU A 67 -0.82 5.68 15.56
N VAL A 68 -1.76 5.40 14.64
CA VAL A 68 -2.69 4.27 14.79
C VAL A 68 -2.02 3.00 14.27
N PRO A 69 -2.04 1.87 15.02
CA PRO A 69 -1.50 0.61 14.55
C PRO A 69 -2.13 0.14 13.23
N LEU A 70 -1.33 -0.45 12.34
CA LEU A 70 -1.81 -0.93 11.04
C LEU A 70 -3.00 -1.88 11.17
N SER A 71 -2.96 -2.81 12.14
CA SER A 71 -4.05 -3.76 12.40
C SER A 71 -5.38 -3.05 12.71
N GLU A 72 -5.34 -1.98 13.50
CA GLU A 72 -6.52 -1.19 13.85
C GLU A 72 -7.10 -0.45 12.64
N ILE A 73 -6.25 0.01 11.70
CA ILE A 73 -6.70 0.62 10.45
C ILE A 73 -7.40 -0.44 9.57
N VAL A 74 -6.79 -1.62 9.44
CA VAL A 74 -7.36 -2.74 8.67
C VAL A 74 -8.71 -3.15 9.24
N ASP A 75 -8.80 -3.35 10.55
CA ASP A 75 -10.04 -3.76 11.23
C ASP A 75 -11.17 -2.75 11.07
N ARG A 76 -10.85 -1.46 10.98
CA ARG A 76 -11.87 -0.40 10.86
C ARG A 76 -12.33 -0.16 9.43
N PHE A 77 -11.42 -0.25 8.46
CA PHE A 77 -11.67 0.29 7.12
C PHE A 77 -11.56 -0.71 5.98
N MET A 78 -11.03 -1.92 6.22
CA MET A 78 -10.64 -2.83 5.13
C MET A 78 -11.37 -4.18 5.17
N LYS A 79 -12.43 -4.31 5.97
CA LYS A 79 -13.18 -5.57 6.16
C LYS A 79 -13.85 -6.10 4.88
N ASP A 80 -14.07 -5.25 3.89
CA ASP A 80 -14.69 -5.58 2.61
C ASP A 80 -13.66 -5.89 1.51
N THR A 81 -12.37 -5.97 1.85
CA THR A 81 -11.27 -6.24 0.92
C THR A 81 -10.72 -7.66 1.11
N ASP A 82 -10.26 -8.27 0.02
CA ASP A 82 -9.64 -9.61 0.02
C ASP A 82 -8.14 -9.53 0.35
N ILE A 83 -7.50 -8.40 0.04
CA ILE A 83 -6.09 -8.12 0.32
C ILE A 83 -5.88 -6.64 0.62
N VAL A 84 -5.00 -6.35 1.58
CA VAL A 84 -4.54 -4.99 1.88
C VAL A 84 -3.09 -4.85 1.43
N ILE A 85 -2.82 -3.86 0.57
CA ILE A 85 -1.47 -3.50 0.13
C ILE A 85 -1.03 -2.23 0.85
N THR A 86 0.13 -2.29 1.49
CA THR A 86 0.72 -1.13 2.16
C THR A 86 1.85 -0.52 1.32
N GLU A 87 1.77 0.78 1.03
CA GLU A 87 2.95 1.56 0.59
C GLU A 87 3.58 2.22 1.82
N GLY A 88 4.69 1.63 2.31
CA GLY A 88 5.35 2.09 3.54
C GLY A 88 5.48 0.95 4.55
N TYR A 89 5.24 1.23 5.84
CA TYR A 89 5.22 0.24 6.93
C TYR A 89 6.39 -0.76 6.95
N LYS A 90 7.62 -0.30 6.65
CA LYS A 90 8.79 -1.18 6.50
C LYS A 90 9.10 -2.08 7.71
N LYS A 91 8.69 -1.64 8.90
CA LYS A 91 8.92 -2.33 10.19
C LYS A 91 7.85 -3.35 10.52
N GLU A 92 6.70 -3.33 9.83
CA GLU A 92 5.64 -4.29 10.06
C GLU A 92 6.06 -5.69 9.61
N ARG A 93 5.55 -6.70 10.32
CA ARG A 93 5.78 -8.12 10.02
C ARG A 93 4.71 -8.62 9.06
N THR A 94 4.85 -8.21 7.80
CA THR A 94 3.96 -8.56 6.70
C THR A 94 4.79 -8.96 5.50
N LEU A 95 4.23 -9.78 4.60
CA LEU A 95 4.88 -10.13 3.34
C LEU A 95 5.28 -8.86 2.56
N LYS A 96 6.49 -8.85 2.00
CA LYS A 96 7.12 -7.67 1.39
C LYS A 96 7.49 -7.91 -0.07
N ILE A 97 7.24 -6.89 -0.88
CA ILE A 97 7.77 -6.78 -2.24
C ILE A 97 8.70 -5.57 -2.24
N GLU A 98 9.99 -5.79 -2.48
CA GLU A 98 10.95 -4.69 -2.59
C GLU A 98 11.00 -4.22 -4.05
N VAL A 99 10.55 -2.99 -4.31
CA VAL A 99 10.65 -2.37 -5.64
C VAL A 99 11.88 -1.46 -5.67
N ILE A 100 12.90 -1.88 -6.40
CA ILE A 100 14.20 -1.20 -6.49
C ILE A 100 14.17 -0.20 -7.64
N ASP A 101 14.60 1.03 -7.33
CA ASP A 101 14.90 2.06 -8.31
C ASP A 101 16.41 2.22 -8.38
N GLU A 102 17.02 1.68 -9.42
CA GLU A 102 18.49 1.65 -9.60
C GLU A 102 19.10 3.06 -9.64
N LYS A 103 18.34 4.06 -10.09
CA LYS A 103 18.81 5.46 -10.09
C LYS A 103 18.96 6.02 -8.68
N LYS A 104 18.32 5.38 -7.69
CA LYS A 104 18.37 5.77 -6.27
C LYS A 104 19.16 4.78 -5.41
N ALA A 105 19.44 3.59 -5.92
CA ALA A 105 20.25 2.59 -5.22
C ALA A 105 21.72 3.04 -5.18
N LYS A 106 22.34 3.02 -4.00
CA LYS A 106 23.77 3.30 -3.84
C LYS A 106 24.49 1.98 -3.53
N GLY A 107 24.95 1.29 -4.58
CA GLY A 107 25.70 0.04 -4.48
C GLY A 107 24.86 -1.22 -4.77
N PRO A 108 25.49 -2.42 -4.69
CA PRO A 108 24.81 -3.69 -4.95
C PRO A 108 23.64 -3.85 -3.98
N VAL A 109 22.44 -4.08 -4.53
CA VAL A 109 21.24 -4.25 -3.72
C VAL A 109 21.09 -5.73 -3.40
N VAL A 110 21.23 -6.06 -2.13
CA VAL A 110 20.94 -7.39 -1.60
C VAL A 110 19.72 -7.26 -0.71
N ALA A 111 18.59 -7.80 -1.15
CA ALA A 111 17.35 -7.78 -0.39
C ALA A 111 17.25 -9.04 0.46
N LYS A 112 17.35 -8.88 1.78
CA LYS A 112 17.23 -9.98 2.76
C LYS A 112 16.20 -9.58 3.82
N ALA A 113 15.11 -10.34 3.89
CA ALA A 113 14.18 -10.33 4.99
C ALA A 113 13.37 -11.63 4.95
N GLU A 114 13.04 -12.18 6.12
CA GLU A 114 12.23 -13.39 6.23
C GLU A 114 10.85 -13.20 5.58
N ASP A 115 10.31 -11.98 5.62
CA ASP A 115 9.02 -11.65 5.04
C ASP A 115 9.09 -11.27 3.55
N LEU A 116 10.27 -11.24 2.92
CA LEU A 116 10.39 -10.85 1.51
C LEU A 116 9.89 -11.97 0.60
N ILE A 117 8.92 -11.68 -0.27
CA ILE A 117 8.36 -12.67 -1.20
C ILE A 117 8.90 -12.53 -2.62
N CYS A 118 9.28 -11.32 -3.03
CA CYS A 118 9.96 -11.07 -4.30
C CYS A 118 10.61 -9.68 -4.35
N VAL A 119 11.46 -9.49 -5.36
CA VAL A 119 12.06 -8.21 -5.70
C VAL A 119 11.60 -7.79 -7.10
N VAL A 120 11.36 -6.50 -7.30
CA VAL A 120 11.05 -5.91 -8.60
C VAL A 120 12.11 -4.87 -8.95
N SER A 121 12.78 -5.00 -10.08
CA SER A 121 13.86 -4.08 -10.50
C SER A 121 13.85 -3.80 -12.01
N HIS A 122 14.50 -2.71 -12.42
CA HIS A 122 14.73 -2.39 -13.83
C HIS A 122 15.87 -3.23 -14.44
N GLY A 123 16.90 -3.55 -13.66
CA GLY A 123 18.08 -4.31 -14.06
C GLY A 123 18.42 -5.40 -13.04
N PRO A 124 19.59 -6.05 -13.19
CA PRO A 124 19.94 -7.26 -12.45
C PRO A 124 20.09 -6.99 -10.95
N VAL A 125 19.54 -7.89 -10.13
CA VAL A 125 19.61 -7.85 -8.67
C VAL A 125 19.85 -9.26 -8.16
N GLU A 126 20.75 -9.41 -7.18
CA GLU A 126 20.95 -10.67 -6.47
C GLU A 126 20.00 -10.72 -5.27
N ALA A 127 19.16 -11.75 -5.22
CA ALA A 127 18.22 -11.97 -4.13
C ALA A 127 17.97 -13.47 -3.92
N ASP A 128 17.67 -13.85 -2.68
CA ASP A 128 17.30 -15.22 -2.31
C ASP A 128 15.83 -15.56 -2.66
N VAL A 129 15.13 -14.61 -3.28
CA VAL A 129 13.72 -14.67 -3.66
C VAL A 129 13.57 -14.38 -5.16
N PRO A 130 12.43 -14.71 -5.79
CA PRO A 130 12.19 -14.37 -7.19
C PRO A 130 12.41 -12.88 -7.50
N VAL A 131 13.10 -12.60 -8.60
CA VAL A 131 13.35 -11.25 -9.11
C VAL A 131 12.57 -11.04 -10.40
N TYR A 132 11.70 -10.03 -10.41
CA TYR A 132 10.88 -9.65 -11.56
C TYR A 132 11.32 -8.31 -12.13
N ARG A 133 11.07 -8.12 -13.43
CA ARG A 133 11.16 -6.79 -14.06
C ARG A 133 9.95 -5.95 -13.69
N VAL A 134 10.11 -4.62 -13.71
CA VAL A 134 8.99 -3.68 -13.52
C VAL A 134 7.83 -3.87 -14.51
N SER A 135 8.09 -4.48 -15.68
CA SER A 135 7.07 -4.80 -16.68
C SER A 135 6.28 -6.08 -16.37
N GLN A 136 6.78 -6.92 -15.46
CA GLN A 136 6.22 -8.24 -15.13
C GLN A 136 5.18 -8.16 -14.02
N VAL A 137 4.25 -7.21 -14.15
CA VAL A 137 3.18 -6.98 -13.19
C VAL A 137 2.28 -8.21 -13.05
N ARG A 138 2.03 -8.93 -14.15
CA ARG A 138 1.14 -10.10 -14.17
C ARG A 138 1.73 -11.25 -13.36
N GLU A 139 3.03 -11.49 -13.50
CA GLU A 139 3.74 -12.55 -12.81
C GLU A 139 3.82 -12.28 -11.30
N VAL A 140 3.98 -11.02 -10.91
CA VAL A 140 3.88 -10.63 -9.49
C VAL A 140 2.46 -10.80 -8.96
N ALA A 141 1.43 -10.47 -9.76
CA ALA A 141 0.05 -10.74 -9.39
C ALA A 141 -0.24 -12.25 -9.27
N ASP A 142 0.36 -13.09 -10.12
CA ASP A 142 0.24 -14.55 -10.03
C ASP A 142 0.83 -15.07 -8.71
N LEU A 143 2.01 -14.58 -8.32
CA LEU A 143 2.63 -14.89 -7.03
C LEU A 143 1.69 -14.54 -5.86
N ILE A 144 1.15 -13.32 -5.85
CA ILE A 144 0.24 -12.86 -4.79
C ILE A 144 -1.00 -13.74 -4.71
N VAL A 145 -1.64 -14.03 -5.84
CA VAL A 145 -2.84 -14.89 -5.88
C VAL A 145 -2.52 -16.31 -5.42
N GLY A 146 -1.34 -16.83 -5.76
CA GLY A 146 -0.86 -18.13 -5.25
C GLY A 146 -0.77 -18.14 -3.72
N LEU A 147 -0.17 -17.10 -3.14
CA LEU A 147 -0.03 -16.95 -1.68
C LEU A 147 -1.39 -16.81 -0.99
N MET A 148 -2.31 -16.03 -1.55
CA MET A 148 -3.68 -15.88 -1.01
C MET A 148 -4.41 -17.22 -0.93
N ARG A 149 -4.24 -18.09 -1.93
CA ARG A 149 -4.85 -19.43 -1.94
C ARG A 149 -4.24 -20.36 -0.90
N GLY A 150 -2.92 -20.29 -0.69
CA GLY A 150 -2.22 -21.09 0.31
C GLY A 150 -2.47 -20.64 1.76
N ALA A 151 -2.86 -19.38 1.98
CA ALA A 151 -3.23 -18.87 3.30
C ALA A 151 -4.67 -19.24 3.71
N ALA A 152 -5.52 -19.63 2.74
CA ALA A 152 -6.91 -20.01 2.97
C ALA A 152 -7.12 -21.52 3.23
N SER A 153 -6.03 -22.31 3.22
CA SER A 153 -5.99 -23.75 3.49
C SER A 153 -5.37 -24.05 4.85
#